data_AF-A0A3G1JAE7-F1
#
_entry.id   AF-A0A3G1JAE7-F1
#
_cell.length_a   1.000
_cell.length_b   1.000
_cell.length_c   1.000
_cell.angle_alpha   90.00
_cell.angle_beta   90.00
_cell.angle_gamma   90.00
#
_symmetry.space_group_name_H-M   'P 1'
#
loop_
_entity.id
_entity.type
_entity.pdbx_description
1 polymer ?
#
loop_
_entity_poly.entity_id
_entity_poly.type
_entity_poly.pdbx_seq_one_letter_code
_entity_poly.pdbx_strand_id
1 'polypeptide(L)'
;GYIELDLNSGKILESFRPEERFPMMSTFKVLLCGAVLSRVDAGQEQLGRRIHYSQNDLVEYSPVTEKHLTDGMTVRELCSAAITMSDNTAANLLLTTIGGPKELTAFLHNMGDHVTRLDRWEPELNEAIPNDERDTTMPAA
;
A
#
# COMPACT_ATOMS: atom_id res chain seq x y z
N GLY A 1 -4.14 5.05 -18.12
CA GLY A 1 -5.27 6.00 -18.20
C GLY A 1 -4.96 7.17 -17.30
N TYR A 2 -5.82 8.18 -17.27
CA TYR A 2 -5.77 9.26 -16.28
C TYR A 2 -7.19 9.65 -15.84
N ILE A 3 -7.27 10.28 -14.67
CA ILE A 3 -8.46 10.95 -14.18
C ILE A 3 -8.04 12.25 -13.48
N GLU A 4 -8.90 13.26 -13.54
CA GLU A 4 -8.80 14.46 -12.71
C GLU A 4 -10.12 14.60 -11.92
N LEU A 5 -10.01 14.70 -10.59
CA LEU A 5 -11.13 14.78 -9.67
C LEU A 5 -11.08 16.08 -8.87
N ASP A 6 -12.22 16.76 -8.74
CA ASP A 6 -12.36 17.79 -7.72
C ASP A 6 -12.44 17.13 -6.34
N LEU A 7 -11.48 17.45 -5.47
CA LEU A 7 -11.34 16.79 -4.17
C LEU A 7 -12.54 17.01 -3.23
N ASN A 8 -13.22 18.15 -3.35
CA ASN A 8 -14.32 18.50 -2.44
C ASN A 8 -15.63 17.79 -2.82
N SER A 9 -15.91 17.69 -4.12
CA SER A 9 -17.19 17.18 -4.64
C SER A 9 -17.11 15.76 -5.20
N GLY A 10 -15.91 15.25 -5.47
CA GLY A 10 -15.70 13.99 -6.19
C GLY A 10 -16.07 14.07 -7.68
N LYS A 11 -16.31 15.27 -8.22
CA LYS A 11 -16.66 15.45 -9.63
C LYS A 11 -15.47 15.11 -10.52
N ILE A 12 -15.69 14.24 -11.50
CA ILE A 12 -14.75 14.01 -12.61
C ILE A 12 -14.69 15.27 -13.47
N LEU A 13 -13.50 15.87 -13.54
CA LEU A 13 -13.21 17.05 -14.37
C LEU A 13 -12.81 16.60 -15.78
N GLU A 14 -11.87 15.66 -15.88
CA GLU A 14 -11.41 15.04 -17.12
C GLU A 14 -11.01 13.57 -16.89
N SER A 15 -11.04 12.75 -17.94
CA SER A 15 -10.54 11.37 -17.86
C SER A 15 -10.20 10.76 -19.21
N PHE A 16 -9.29 9.77 -19.21
CA PHE A 16 -9.01 8.91 -20.35
C PHE A 16 -8.71 7.49 -19.89
N ARG A 17 -9.49 6.52 -20.41
CA ARG A 17 -9.46 5.12 -19.96
C ARG A 17 -9.59 4.98 -18.43
N PRO A 18 -10.60 5.63 -17.81
CA PRO A 18 -10.74 5.65 -16.35
C PRO A 18 -11.14 4.29 -15.75
N GLU A 19 -11.70 3.40 -16.56
CA GLU A 19 -12.23 2.07 -16.15
C GLU A 19 -11.36 0.92 -16.70
N GLU A 20 -10.17 1.22 -17.23
CA GLU A 20 -9.20 0.17 -17.59
C GLU A 20 -8.27 -0.12 -16.41
N ARG A 21 -7.92 -1.39 -16.23
CA ARG A 21 -7.00 -1.83 -15.17
C ARG A 21 -5.54 -1.46 -15.48
N PHE A 22 -4.84 -0.96 -14.48
CA PHE A 22 -3.39 -0.73 -14.49
C PHE A 22 -2.75 -1.31 -13.23
N PRO A 23 -1.53 -1.87 -13.31
CA PRO A 23 -0.76 -2.25 -12.14
C PRO A 23 -0.56 -1.03 -11.23
N MET A 24 -0.86 -1.17 -9.94
CA MET A 24 -0.66 -0.07 -8.99
C MET A 24 0.82 0.25 -8.81
N MET A 25 1.68 -0.78 -8.85
CA MET A 25 3.07 -0.69 -8.37
C MET A 25 3.06 -0.08 -6.95
N SER A 26 4.09 0.67 -6.57
CA SER A 26 4.15 1.29 -5.24
C SER A 26 3.08 2.35 -4.92
N THR A 27 2.16 2.72 -5.83
CA THR A 27 1.05 3.63 -5.48
C THR A 27 0.11 3.03 -4.44
N PHE A 28 0.04 1.69 -4.33
CA PHE A 28 -0.74 0.99 -3.29
C PHE A 28 -0.32 1.37 -1.87
N LYS A 29 0.93 1.83 -1.67
CA LYS A 29 1.47 2.17 -0.34
C LYS A 29 0.66 3.28 0.34
N VAL A 30 0.01 4.16 -0.44
CA VAL A 30 -0.94 5.16 0.07
C VAL A 30 -2.15 4.50 0.70
N LEU A 31 -2.74 3.51 0.01
CA LEU A 31 -3.89 2.74 0.50
C LEU A 31 -3.53 1.90 1.73
N LEU A 32 -2.34 1.28 1.72
CA LEU A 32 -1.79 0.56 2.86
C LEU A 32 -1.66 1.44 4.10
N CYS A 33 -1.07 2.63 3.96
CA CYS A 33 -0.96 3.57 5.07
C CYS A 33 -2.34 4.06 5.54
N GLY A 34 -3.30 4.23 4.61
CA GLY A 34 -4.70 4.51 4.95
C GLY A 34 -5.33 3.41 5.82
N ALA A 35 -5.11 2.14 5.47
CA ALA A 35 -5.57 0.99 6.26
C ALA A 35 -4.93 0.95 7.66
N VAL A 36 -3.62 1.22 7.75
CA VAL A 36 -2.90 1.31 9.03
C VAL A 36 -3.46 2.45 9.90
N LEU A 37 -3.69 3.62 9.32
CA LEU A 37 -4.29 4.76 10.02
C LEU A 37 -5.72 4.44 10.50
N SER A 38 -6.54 3.78 9.69
CA SER A 38 -7.87 3.33 10.09
C SER A 38 -7.82 2.40 11.31
N ARG A 39 -6.83 1.50 11.39
CA ARG A 39 -6.61 0.64 12.56
C ARG A 39 -6.16 1.43 13.79
N VAL A 40 -5.36 2.49 13.60
CA VAL A 40 -4.98 3.40 14.69
C VAL A 40 -6.21 4.11 15.26
N ASP A 41 -7.08 4.62 14.39
CA ASP A 41 -8.34 5.27 14.80
C ASP A 41 -9.27 4.31 15.55
N ALA A 42 -9.30 3.04 15.14
CA ALA A 42 -10.06 1.97 15.81
C ALA A 42 -9.40 1.45 17.10
N GLY A 43 -8.24 1.96 17.50
CA GLY A 43 -7.50 1.49 18.68
C GLY A 43 -6.86 0.10 18.51
N GLN A 44 -6.77 -0.40 17.27
CA GLN A 44 -6.23 -1.72 16.92
C GLN A 44 -4.73 -1.67 16.56
N GLU A 45 -4.18 -0.47 16.42
CA GLU A 45 -2.76 -0.22 16.14
C GLU A 45 -2.29 1.05 16.86
N GLN A 46 -0.98 1.21 17.05
CA GLN A 46 -0.39 2.42 17.59
C GLN A 46 0.78 2.87 16.71
N LEU A 47 0.76 4.14 16.29
CA LEU A 47 1.86 4.73 15.51
C LEU A 47 3.24 4.61 16.19
N GLY A 48 3.27 4.61 17.52
CA GLY A 48 4.50 4.45 18.30
C GLY A 48 4.93 3.00 18.55
N ARG A 49 4.14 1.99 18.14
CA ARG A 49 4.50 0.59 18.32
C ARG A 49 5.73 0.28 17.48
N ARG A 50 6.77 -0.28 18.11
CA ARG A 50 8.03 -0.66 17.46
C ARG A 50 7.94 -2.07 16.89
N ILE A 51 8.42 -2.23 15.66
CA ILE A 51 8.53 -3.50 14.93
C ILE A 51 10.01 -3.78 14.74
N HIS A 52 10.44 -4.93 15.26
CA HIS A 52 11.76 -5.49 14.96
C HIS A 52 11.61 -6.51 13.84
N TYR A 53 12.63 -6.56 12.99
CA TYR A 53 12.69 -7.43 11.83
C TYR A 53 14.15 -7.79 11.58
N SER A 54 14.36 -8.78 10.72
CA SER A 54 15.66 -9.40 10.47
C SER A 54 16.14 -9.12 9.05
N GLN A 55 17.39 -9.50 8.79
CA GLN A 55 17.97 -9.44 7.44
C GLN A 55 17.16 -10.25 6.42
N ASN A 56 16.47 -11.31 6.86
CA ASN A 56 15.67 -12.17 5.97
C ASN A 56 14.35 -11.53 5.55
N ASP A 57 13.90 -10.50 6.26
CA ASP A 57 12.69 -9.74 5.92
C ASP A 57 12.99 -8.66 4.87
N LEU A 58 14.27 -8.34 4.64
CA LEU A 58 14.67 -7.33 3.67
C LEU A 58 14.48 -7.82 2.24
N VAL A 59 13.73 -7.05 1.46
CA VAL A 59 13.57 -7.22 0.01
C VAL A 59 14.30 -6.11 -0.75
N GLU A 60 14.38 -6.25 -2.08
CA GLU A 60 15.01 -5.24 -2.96
C GLU A 60 14.40 -3.85 -2.72
N TYR A 61 15.23 -2.81 -2.79
CA TYR A 61 14.86 -1.41 -2.58
C TYR A 61 14.28 -1.12 -1.18
N SER A 62 15.15 -1.20 -0.17
CA SER A 62 14.83 -1.00 1.25
C SER A 62 15.71 0.08 1.92
N PRO A 63 15.79 1.30 1.34
CA PRO A 63 16.82 2.29 1.67
C PRO A 63 16.74 2.88 3.08
N VAL A 64 15.63 2.70 3.78
CA VAL A 64 15.46 3.12 5.18
C VAL A 64 15.53 1.90 6.08
N THR A 65 14.73 0.88 5.82
CA THR A 65 14.61 -0.29 6.70
C THR A 65 15.90 -1.09 6.83
N GLU A 66 16.75 -1.12 5.79
CA GLU A 66 18.07 -1.79 5.85
C GLU A 66 18.99 -1.21 6.93
N LYS A 67 18.76 0.03 7.35
CA LYS A 67 19.58 0.76 8.34
C LYS A 67 19.13 0.54 9.78
N HIS A 68 17.98 -0.09 10.00
CA HIS A 68 17.33 -0.22 11.30
C HIS A 68 17.11 -1.67 11.75
N LEU A 69 17.98 -2.60 11.32
CA LEU A 69 17.90 -4.02 11.72
C LEU A 69 18.13 -4.26 13.23
N THR A 70 18.89 -3.38 13.89
CA THR A 70 19.23 -3.57 15.32
C THR A 70 18.15 -3.00 16.24
N ASP A 71 17.67 -1.81 15.93
CA ASP A 71 16.74 -1.00 16.74
C ASP A 71 15.28 -1.13 16.29
N GLY A 72 15.03 -1.67 15.10
CA GLY A 72 13.70 -1.73 14.49
C GLY A 72 13.15 -0.34 14.15
N MET A 73 11.91 -0.30 13.69
CA MET A 73 11.21 0.95 13.35
C MET A 73 9.81 0.96 13.92
N THR A 74 9.31 2.14 14.27
CA THR A 74 7.91 2.33 14.66
C THR A 74 6.98 2.24 13.46
N VAL A 75 5.71 1.92 13.69
CA VAL A 75 4.66 1.95 12.64
C VAL A 75 4.63 3.30 11.91
N ARG A 76 4.81 4.41 12.64
CA ARG A 76 4.94 5.75 12.04
C ARG A 76 6.11 5.86 11.08
N GLU A 77 7.29 5.43 11.50
CA GLU A 77 8.51 5.49 10.69
C GLU A 77 8.40 4.59 9.46
N LEU A 78 7.76 3.42 9.59
CA LEU A 78 7.50 2.51 8.47
C LEU A 78 6.51 3.12 7.47
N CYS A 79 5.40 3.73 7.91
CA CYS A 79 4.49 4.43 7.00
C CYS A 79 5.22 5.58 6.28
N SER A 80 6.06 6.34 7.01
CA SER A 80 6.86 7.39 6.40
C SER A 80 7.81 6.82 5.35
N ALA A 81 8.58 5.78 5.65
CA ALA A 81 9.52 5.17 4.72
C ALA A 81 8.83 4.58 3.48
N ALA A 82 7.71 3.88 3.67
CA ALA A 82 6.92 3.30 2.58
C ALA A 82 6.39 4.38 1.63
N ILE A 83 5.99 5.55 2.13
CA ILE A 83 5.43 6.62 1.28
C ILE A 83 6.53 7.51 0.69
N THR A 84 7.43 8.04 1.52
CA THR A 84 8.36 9.10 1.10
C THR A 84 9.60 8.56 0.40
N MET A 85 9.95 7.30 0.66
CA MET A 85 11.10 6.63 0.07
C MET A 85 10.72 5.38 -0.72
N SER A 86 9.42 5.07 -0.85
CA SER A 86 8.93 3.83 -1.47
C SER A 86 9.61 2.56 -0.94
N ASP A 87 9.99 2.53 0.35
CA ASP A 87 10.71 1.42 0.95
C ASP A 87 9.87 0.14 0.94
N ASN A 88 10.37 -0.91 0.28
CA ASN A 88 9.61 -2.13 0.02
C ASN A 88 9.45 -3.00 1.27
N THR A 89 10.50 -3.15 2.07
CA THR A 89 10.39 -3.89 3.32
C THR A 89 9.47 -3.17 4.29
N ALA A 90 9.47 -1.84 4.33
CA ALA A 90 8.51 -1.09 5.14
C ALA A 90 7.08 -1.42 4.76
N ALA A 91 6.76 -1.49 3.46
CA ALA A 91 5.45 -1.87 2.98
C ALA A 91 5.10 -3.33 3.36
N ASN A 92 6.02 -4.29 3.21
CA ASN A 92 5.78 -5.68 3.61
C ASN A 92 5.56 -5.83 5.12
N LEU A 93 6.33 -5.12 5.96
CA LEU A 93 6.14 -5.13 7.40
C LEU A 93 4.77 -4.57 7.80
N LEU A 94 4.33 -3.48 7.17
CA LEU A 94 3.00 -2.91 7.39
C LEU A 94 1.87 -3.83 6.86
N LEU A 95 2.04 -4.46 5.70
CA LEU A 95 1.09 -5.47 5.21
C LEU A 95 0.91 -6.60 6.22
N THR A 96 2.01 -7.04 6.85
CA THR A 96 1.95 -8.07 7.89
C THR A 96 1.09 -7.65 9.09
N THR A 97 1.08 -6.37 9.47
CA THR A 97 0.27 -5.89 10.62
C THR A 97 -1.23 -5.88 10.34
N ILE A 98 -1.62 -5.80 9.06
CA ILE A 98 -3.03 -5.84 8.65
C ILE A 98 -3.50 -7.23 8.21
N GLY A 99 -2.59 -8.20 8.07
CA GLY A 99 -2.91 -9.58 7.64
C GLY A 99 -2.59 -9.90 6.18
N GLY A 100 -1.79 -9.06 5.52
CA GLY A 100 -1.27 -9.26 4.16
C GLY A 100 -2.14 -8.66 3.05
N PRO A 101 -1.78 -8.90 1.77
CA PRO A 101 -2.44 -8.32 0.61
C PRO A 101 -3.95 -8.56 0.55
N LYS A 102 -4.39 -9.75 0.97
CA LYS A 102 -5.80 -10.12 1.03
C LYS A 102 -6.60 -9.20 1.96
N GLU A 103 -6.04 -8.86 3.11
CA GLU A 103 -6.73 -8.00 4.09
C GLU A 103 -6.71 -6.53 3.67
N LEU A 104 -5.70 -6.08 2.90
CA LEU A 104 -5.78 -4.78 2.24
C LEU A 104 -6.94 -4.74 1.23
N THR A 105 -7.06 -5.78 0.41
CA THR A 105 -8.19 -5.91 -0.54
C THR A 105 -9.53 -5.96 0.19
N ALA A 106 -9.63 -6.68 1.30
CA ALA A 106 -10.85 -6.72 2.12
C ALA A 106 -11.18 -5.35 2.74
N PHE A 107 -10.17 -4.61 3.20
CA PHE A 107 -10.35 -3.24 3.71
C PHE A 107 -10.91 -2.30 2.63
N LEU A 108 -10.34 -2.33 1.42
CA LEU A 108 -10.80 -1.54 0.27
C LEU A 108 -12.24 -1.90 -0.12
N HIS A 109 -12.53 -3.20 -0.19
CA HIS A 109 -13.88 -3.69 -0.46
C HIS A 109 -14.91 -3.19 0.58
N ASN A 110 -14.54 -3.17 1.85
CA ASN A 110 -15.43 -2.72 2.93
C ASN A 110 -15.69 -1.21 2.93
N MET A 111 -14.82 -0.39 2.31
CA MET A 111 -15.04 1.05 2.13
C MET A 111 -15.73 1.41 0.81
N GLY A 112 -16.02 0.43 -0.04
CA GLY A 112 -16.78 0.60 -1.30
C GLY A 112 -15.96 0.48 -2.58
N ASP A 113 -14.65 0.27 -2.49
CA ASP A 113 -13.81 -0.03 -3.66
C ASP A 113 -13.82 -1.55 -3.93
N HIS A 114 -14.67 -1.95 -4.88
CA HIS A 114 -14.80 -3.34 -5.32
C HIS A 114 -13.90 -3.69 -6.52
N VAL A 115 -12.99 -2.79 -6.91
CA VAL A 115 -12.17 -2.88 -8.13
C VAL A 115 -10.70 -3.11 -7.80
N THR A 116 -10.14 -2.30 -6.91
CA THR A 116 -8.74 -2.37 -6.52
C THR A 116 -8.46 -3.66 -5.75
N ARG A 117 -7.37 -4.33 -6.12
CA ARG A 117 -6.95 -5.57 -5.47
C ARG A 117 -5.44 -5.62 -5.34
N LEU A 118 -4.99 -6.11 -4.19
CA LEU A 118 -3.61 -6.48 -3.94
C LEU A 118 -3.55 -7.97 -3.62
N ASP A 119 -2.71 -8.69 -4.35
CA ASP A 119 -2.63 -10.15 -4.32
C ASP A 119 -1.25 -10.63 -3.89
N ARG A 120 -0.20 -9.81 -4.08
CA ARG A 120 1.20 -10.15 -3.80
C ARG A 120 1.89 -9.09 -2.93
N TRP A 121 3.08 -9.46 -2.48
CA TRP A 121 3.97 -8.63 -1.66
C TRP A 121 4.95 -7.88 -2.57
N GLU A 122 5.69 -6.91 -2.02
CA GLU A 122 6.88 -6.40 -2.71
C GLU A 122 7.98 -7.48 -2.71
N PRO A 123 8.73 -7.67 -3.81
CA PRO A 123 8.65 -6.92 -5.07
C PRO A 123 7.73 -7.54 -6.14
N GLU A 124 7.16 -8.73 -5.92
CA GLU A 124 6.45 -9.49 -6.95
C GLU A 124 5.19 -8.79 -7.48
N LEU A 125 4.57 -7.90 -6.71
CA LEU A 125 3.41 -7.11 -7.14
C LEU A 125 3.69 -6.22 -8.37
N ASN A 126 4.97 -5.99 -8.72
CA ASN A 126 5.37 -5.14 -9.84
C ASN A 126 5.52 -5.89 -11.18
N GLU A 127 5.19 -7.19 -11.25
CA GLU A 127 5.43 -8.02 -12.44
C GLU A 127 4.71 -7.50 -13.71
N ALA A 128 3.56 -6.85 -13.55
CA ALA A 128 2.83 -6.14 -14.62
C ALA A 128 2.58 -6.98 -15.89
N ILE A 129 2.26 -8.26 -15.73
CA ILE A 129 1.95 -9.16 -16.86
C ILE A 129 0.69 -8.66 -17.60
N PRO A 130 0.71 -8.58 -18.95
CA PRO A 130 -0.48 -8.24 -19.72
C PRO A 130 -1.67 -9.16 -19.44
N ASN A 131 -2.84 -8.58 -19.17
CA ASN A 131 -4.10 -9.25 -18.80
C ASN A 131 -4.09 -9.97 -17.43
N ASP A 132 -3.03 -9.82 -16.63
CA ASP A 132 -3.08 -10.20 -15.22
C ASP A 132 -3.78 -9.11 -14.41
N GLU A 133 -4.87 -9.46 -13.72
CA GLU A 133 -5.62 -8.51 -12.90
C GLU A 133 -5.03 -8.34 -11.49
N ARG A 134 -4.08 -9.19 -11.09
CA ARG A 134 -3.46 -9.10 -9.76
C ARG A 134 -2.73 -7.78 -9.58
N ASP A 135 -2.85 -7.19 -8.39
CA ASP A 135 -2.16 -5.95 -8.01
C ASP A 135 -2.53 -4.73 -8.88
N THR A 136 -3.76 -4.72 -9.39
CA THR A 136 -4.27 -3.65 -10.26
C THR A 136 -5.35 -2.80 -9.61
N THR A 137 -5.48 -1.57 -10.11
CA THR A 137 -6.60 -0.65 -9.87
C THR A 137 -7.07 -0.06 -11.20
N MET A 138 -8.11 0.78 -11.18
CA MET A 138 -8.52 1.62 -12.29
C MET A 138 -8.34 3.10 -11.88
N PRO A 139 -8.07 4.04 -12.80
CA PRO A 139 -7.98 5.45 -12.42
C PRO A 139 -9.20 5.99 -11.68
N ALA A 140 -10.41 5.49 -11.97
CA ALA A 140 -11.66 5.91 -11.31
C ALA A 140 -12.08 5.09 -10.08
N ALA A 141 -11.29 4.10 -9.67
CA ALA A 141 -11.61 3.26 -8.51
C ALA A 141 -11.58 4.06 -7.20
#